data_AF-A0A3D4V0X2-F1
#
_entry.id   AF-A0A3D4V0X2-F1
#
_cell.length_a   1.000
_cell.length_b   1.000
_cell.length_c   1.000
_cell.angle_alpha   90.00
_cell.angle_beta   90.00
_cell.angle_gamma   90.00
#
_symmetry.space_group_name_H-M   'P 1'
#
loop_
_entity.id
_entity.type
_entity.pdbx_description
1 polymer ?
#
loop_
_entity_poly.entity_id
_entity_poly.type
_entity_poly.pdbx_seq_one_letter_code
_entity_poly.pdbx_strand_id
1 'polypeptide(L)'
;MRDQPIFRQSKILYTTFDRVDALLPGSVVHIKGLKIGSVKGIEYQVEADNMLVTLNITGTIPIPVGSKVKLVPPEVFGAVSVEIVRSNNSQMVEWESFLEGVTELGLIEKFS
;
A
#
# COMPACT_ATOMS: atom_id res chain seq x y z
N MET A 1 -33.03 20.97 -9.30
CA MET A 1 -32.17 19.82 -9.66
C MET A 1 -31.33 19.51 -8.43
N ARG A 2 -31.46 18.31 -7.84
CA ARG A 2 -30.73 17.97 -6.61
C ARG A 2 -29.30 17.59 -7.00
N ASP A 3 -28.34 18.38 -6.58
CA ASP A 3 -26.91 18.07 -6.69
C ASP A 3 -26.64 16.88 -5.77
N GLN A 4 -26.64 15.68 -6.35
CA GLN A 4 -26.35 14.45 -5.62
C GLN A 4 -24.82 14.39 -5.53
N PRO A 5 -24.22 14.42 -4.33
CA PRO A 5 -22.78 14.35 -4.22
C PRO A 5 -22.31 13.08 -4.92
N ILE A 6 -21.54 13.25 -5.99
CA ILE A 6 -20.87 12.14 -6.67
C ILE A 6 -19.84 11.62 -5.68
N PHE A 7 -20.24 10.65 -4.85
CA PHE A 7 -19.32 9.90 -4.01
C PHE A 7 -18.35 9.18 -4.95
N ARG A 8 -17.18 9.78 -5.21
CA ARG A 8 -16.05 9.02 -5.75
C ARG A 8 -15.77 7.93 -4.73
N GLN A 9 -16.02 6.68 -5.11
CA GLN A 9 -15.62 5.53 -4.29
C GLN A 9 -14.14 5.71 -3.96
N SER A 10 -13.86 5.89 -2.66
CA SER A 10 -12.49 5.98 -2.18
C SER A 10 -11.89 4.59 -2.36
N LYS A 11 -10.83 4.50 -3.15
CA LYS A 11 -10.14 3.24 -3.41
C LYS A 11 -9.06 3.07 -2.36
N ILE A 12 -9.46 2.65 -1.17
CA ILE A 12 -8.55 2.46 -0.04
C ILE A 12 -8.12 0.99 0.01
N LEU A 13 -6.87 0.77 0.41
CA LEU A 13 -6.36 -0.54 0.79
C LEU A 13 -5.52 -0.37 2.05
N TYR A 14 -5.41 -1.44 2.83
CA TYR A 14 -4.67 -1.47 4.08
C TYR A 14 -3.50 -2.42 3.98
N THR A 15 -2.46 -2.16 4.75
CA THR A 15 -1.37 -3.10 4.97
C THR A 15 -0.75 -2.83 6.33
N THR A 16 -0.05 -3.81 6.87
CA THR A 16 0.64 -3.68 8.15
C THR A 16 2.11 -4.00 8.00
N PHE A 17 2.94 -3.33 8.79
CA PHE A 17 4.36 -3.60 8.90
C PHE A 17 4.79 -3.49 10.35
N ASP A 18 5.78 -4.26 10.77
CA ASP A 18 6.37 -4.12 12.12
C ASP A 18 7.03 -2.74 12.30
N ARG A 19 7.57 -2.19 11.21
CA ARG A 19 8.21 -0.87 11.17
C ARG A 19 8.07 -0.22 9.80
N VAL A 20 8.00 1.12 9.78
CA VAL A 20 7.77 1.93 8.56
C VAL A 20 8.76 3.10 8.47
N ASP A 21 10.05 2.83 8.67
CA ASP A 21 11.10 3.86 8.74
C ASP A 21 11.04 4.84 7.57
N ALA A 22 10.99 6.14 7.86
CA ALA A 22 10.94 7.22 6.88
C ALA A 22 9.79 7.15 5.85
N LEU A 23 8.75 6.35 6.12
CA LEU A 23 7.48 6.43 5.41
C LEU A 23 6.65 7.59 5.98
N LEU A 24 6.06 8.41 5.11
CA LEU A 24 5.30 9.58 5.52
C LEU A 24 3.90 9.56 4.88
N PRO A 25 2.89 10.20 5.52
CA PRO A 25 1.67 10.57 4.82
C PRO A 25 2.02 11.38 3.55
N GLY A 26 1.45 10.99 2.41
CA GLY A 26 1.78 11.54 1.10
C GLY A 26 2.88 10.80 0.34
N SER A 27 3.62 9.87 0.97
CA SER A 27 4.57 9.00 0.26
C SER A 27 3.92 8.33 -0.95
N VAL A 28 4.69 8.19 -2.04
CA VAL A 28 4.18 7.69 -3.31
C VAL A 28 3.84 6.21 -3.21
N VAL A 29 2.64 5.84 -3.66
CA VAL A 29 2.29 4.44 -3.95
C VAL A 29 2.42 4.23 -5.46
N HIS A 30 3.19 3.22 -5.87
CA HIS A 30 3.50 2.96 -7.26
C HIS A 30 3.46 1.47 -7.62
N ILE A 31 3.41 1.20 -8.93
CA ILE A 31 3.60 -0.13 -9.50
C ILE A 31 4.66 0.03 -10.58
N LYS A 32 5.80 -0.67 -10.47
CA LYS A 32 6.88 -0.60 -11.47
C LYS A 32 7.29 0.85 -11.79
N GLY A 33 7.47 1.67 -10.74
CA GLY A 33 7.78 3.10 -10.83
C GLY A 33 6.63 4.04 -11.25
N LEU A 34 5.48 3.53 -11.73
CA LEU A 34 4.34 4.37 -12.09
C LEU A 34 3.50 4.73 -10.85
N LYS A 35 3.39 6.02 -10.53
CA LYS A 35 2.54 6.52 -9.45
C LYS A 35 1.06 6.15 -9.69
N ILE A 36 0.46 5.48 -8.71
CA ILE A 36 -0.96 5.10 -8.72
C ILE A 36 -1.72 5.59 -7.49
N GLY A 37 -1.04 6.25 -6.56
CA GLY A 37 -1.65 6.67 -5.31
C GLY A 37 -0.66 7.33 -4.36
N SER A 38 -1.08 7.37 -3.10
CA SER A 38 -0.27 7.89 -2.00
C SER A 38 -0.66 7.22 -0.69
N VAL A 39 0.27 7.20 0.27
CA VAL A 39 -0.02 6.85 1.66
C VAL A 39 -0.96 7.91 2.22
N LYS A 40 -2.12 7.49 2.69
CA LYS A 40 -3.14 8.35 3.31
C LYS A 40 -2.83 8.59 4.79
N GLY A 41 -2.37 7.57 5.49
CA GLY A 41 -2.10 7.64 6.93
C GLY A 41 -1.29 6.45 7.43
N ILE A 42 -0.71 6.62 8.61
CA ILE A 42 0.09 5.63 9.32
C ILE A 42 -0.34 5.70 10.79
N GLU A 43 -0.72 4.57 11.37
CA GLU A 43 -1.23 4.48 12.74
C GLU A 43 -0.53 3.32 13.45
N TYR A 44 -0.01 3.57 14.65
CA TYR A 44 0.56 2.50 15.48
C TYR A 44 -0.57 1.76 16.21
N GLN A 45 -0.69 0.45 15.99
CA GLN A 45 -1.69 -0.40 16.61
C GLN A 45 -1.11 -1.02 17.89
N VAL A 46 -1.46 -0.47 19.05
CA VAL A 46 -0.91 -0.87 20.35
C VAL A 46 -1.12 -2.35 20.65
N GLU A 47 -2.30 -2.91 20.34
CA GLU A 47 -2.62 -4.31 20.63
C GLU A 47 -1.84 -5.31 19.76
N ALA A 48 -1.49 -4.91 18.54
CA ALA A 48 -0.78 -5.76 17.58
C ALA A 48 0.72 -5.45 17.48
N ASP A 49 1.19 -4.43 18.20
CA ASP A 49 2.56 -3.90 18.17
C ASP A 49 3.10 -3.68 16.75
N ASN A 50 2.29 -3.06 15.87
CA ASN A 50 2.66 -2.84 14.48
C ASN A 50 2.14 -1.51 13.93
N MET A 51 2.47 -1.22 12.67
CA MET A 51 2.09 -0.02 11.96
C MET A 51 1.03 -0.35 10.91
N LEU A 52 -0.18 0.15 11.10
CA LEU A 52 -1.23 0.15 10.09
C LEU A 52 -0.98 1.27 9.09
N VAL A 53 -0.86 0.92 7.81
CA VAL A 53 -0.67 1.87 6.72
C VAL A 53 -1.93 1.87 5.86
N THR A 54 -2.52 3.04 5.71
CA THR A 54 -3.68 3.26 4.83
C THR A 54 -3.20 3.80 3.49
N LEU A 55 -3.52 3.10 2.40
CA LEU A 55 -3.16 3.47 1.04
C LEU A 55 -4.37 4.05 0.31
N ASN A 56 -4.19 5.18 -0.36
CA ASN A 56 -5.20 5.74 -1.25
C ASN A 56 -4.78 5.54 -2.71
N ILE A 57 -5.58 4.78 -3.46
CA ILE A 57 -5.31 4.44 -4.85
C ILE A 57 -6.10 5.38 -5.76
N THR A 58 -5.43 6.29 -6.45
CA THR A 58 -6.09 7.20 -7.40
C THR A 58 -6.05 6.68 -8.84
N GLY A 59 -5.21 5.68 -9.11
CA GLY A 59 -5.07 5.06 -10.42
C GLY A 59 -6.26 4.22 -10.87
N THR A 60 -6.27 3.89 -12.16
CA THR A 60 -7.23 2.95 -12.78
C THR A 60 -6.70 1.53 -12.87
N ILE A 61 -5.48 1.27 -12.36
CA ILE A 61 -4.83 -0.03 -12.46
C ILE A 61 -5.50 -1.02 -11.49
N PRO A 62 -5.97 -2.17 -11.98
CA PRO A 62 -6.57 -3.20 -11.12
C PRO A 62 -5.49 -3.93 -10.33
N ILE A 63 -5.78 -4.25 -9.06
CA ILE A 63 -4.87 -4.90 -8.13
C ILE A 63 -5.36 -6.35 -7.91
N PRO A 64 -4.62 -7.35 -8.43
CA PRO A 64 -4.99 -8.75 -8.26
C PRO A 64 -4.91 -9.26 -6.81
N VAL A 65 -5.74 -10.24 -6.47
CA VAL A 65 -5.66 -10.97 -5.19
C VAL A 65 -4.27 -11.61 -5.02
N GLY A 66 -3.70 -11.49 -3.83
CA GLY A 66 -2.34 -11.96 -3.53
C GLY A 66 -1.23 -11.02 -4.00
N SER A 67 -1.57 -9.81 -4.46
CA SER A 67 -0.57 -8.73 -4.61
C SER A 67 0.00 -8.36 -3.24
N LYS A 68 1.25 -7.91 -3.24
CA LYS A 68 2.01 -7.60 -2.02
C LYS A 68 2.41 -6.15 -1.98
N VAL A 69 2.61 -5.62 -0.79
CA VAL A 69 3.05 -4.25 -0.57
C VAL A 69 4.47 -4.25 -0.03
N LYS A 70 5.39 -3.61 -0.74
CA LYS A 70 6.80 -3.47 -0.35
C LYS A 70 7.11 -2.01 -0.02
N LEU A 71 7.86 -1.78 1.06
CA LEU A 71 8.52 -0.50 1.31
C LEU A 71 9.78 -0.41 0.45
N VAL A 72 9.92 0.69 -0.30
CA VAL A 72 11.05 0.93 -1.20
C VAL A 72 11.84 2.15 -0.69
N PRO A 73 13.06 1.94 -0.19
CA PRO A 73 13.94 3.04 0.20
C PRO A 73 14.27 3.97 -0.97
N PRO A 74 14.44 5.27 -0.74
CA PRO A 74 14.91 6.19 -1.79
C PRO A 74 16.36 5.84 -2.16
N GLU A 75 16.71 5.98 -3.44
CA GLU A 75 18.09 5.72 -3.91
C GLU A 75 19.11 6.74 -3.38
N VAL A 76 18.65 7.96 -3.03
CA VAL A 76 19.53 9.04 -2.58
C VAL A 76 19.01 9.66 -1.28
N PHE A 77 18.09 10.62 -1.38
CA PHE A 77 17.45 11.28 -0.25
C PHE A 77 15.96 11.41 -0.53
N GLY A 78 15.13 11.17 0.48
CA GLY A 78 13.69 11.29 0.34
C GLY A 78 12.94 10.45 1.36
N ALA A 79 11.61 10.48 1.22
CA ALA A 79 10.76 9.54 1.93
C ALA A 79 10.81 8.16 1.27
N VAL A 80 10.59 7.13 2.06
CA VAL A 80 10.30 5.77 1.55
C VAL A 80 9.03 5.82 0.71
N SER A 81 9.03 5.10 -0.41
CA SER A 81 7.83 4.88 -1.23
C SER A 81 7.26 3.48 -1.01
N VAL A 82 6.05 3.27 -1.53
CA VAL A 82 5.34 2.00 -1.44
C VAL A 82 5.17 1.42 -2.83
N GLU A 83 5.67 0.21 -3.06
CA GLU A 83 5.41 -0.55 -4.27
C GLU A 83 4.33 -1.61 -4.04
N ILE A 84 3.34 -1.65 -4.93
CA ILE A 84 2.42 -2.79 -5.03
C ILE A 84 2.96 -3.76 -6.08
N VAL A 85 3.44 -4.91 -5.62
CA VAL A 85 3.88 -6.01 -6.47
C VAL A 85 2.66 -6.85 -6.84
N ARG A 86 2.24 -6.75 -8.11
CA ARG A 86 1.06 -7.45 -8.62
C ARG A 86 1.30 -8.96 -8.67
N SER A 87 0.31 -9.73 -8.25
CA SER A 87 0.26 -11.17 -8.53
C SER A 87 -0.23 -11.44 -9.95
N ASN A 88 -0.21 -12.72 -10.35
CA ASN A 88 -0.79 -13.19 -11.62
C ASN A 88 -2.24 -13.67 -11.48
N ASN A 89 -2.94 -13.31 -10.39
CA ASN A 89 -4.32 -13.72 -10.18
C ASN A 89 -5.28 -12.99 -11.14
N SER A 90 -6.33 -13.66 -11.58
CA SER A 90 -7.39 -13.09 -12.42
C SER A 90 -8.47 -12.36 -11.62
N GLN A 91 -8.59 -12.64 -10.32
CA GLN A 91 -9.49 -11.96 -9.39
C GLN A 91 -8.84 -10.71 -8.82
N MET A 92 -9.63 -9.66 -8.63
CA MET A 92 -9.17 -8.38 -8.04
C MET A 92 -9.52 -8.30 -6.57
N VAL A 93 -8.69 -7.58 -5.82
CA VAL A 93 -8.99 -7.30 -4.41
C VAL A 93 -10.19 -6.37 -4.29
N GLU A 94 -10.95 -6.56 -3.22
CA GLU A 94 -11.99 -5.61 -2.83
C GLU A 94 -11.35 -4.36 -2.22
N TRP A 95 -11.98 -3.20 -2.41
CA TRP A 95 -11.56 -1.99 -1.70
C TRP A 95 -11.83 -2.15 -0.21
N GLU A 96 -11.10 -1.38 0.61
CA GLU A 96 -11.12 -1.47 2.07
C GLU A 96 -10.64 -2.82 2.61
N SER A 97 -9.90 -3.60 1.81
CA SER A 97 -9.27 -4.86 2.21
C SER A 97 -7.78 -4.72 2.53
N PHE A 98 -7.20 -5.77 3.12
CA PHE A 98 -5.79 -5.84 3.47
C PHE A 98 -4.97 -6.53 2.39
N LEU A 99 -3.79 -5.98 2.12
CA LEU A 99 -2.72 -6.60 1.36
C LEU A 99 -1.57 -7.02 2.28
N GLU A 100 -0.93 -8.14 1.95
CA GLU A 100 0.26 -8.62 2.64
C GLU A 100 1.41 -7.61 2.48
N GLY A 101 1.83 -7.00 3.60
CA GLY A 101 3.04 -6.20 3.67
C GLY A 101 4.25 -7.13 3.73
N VAL A 102 5.26 -6.86 2.90
CA VAL A 102 6.52 -7.61 2.90
C VAL A 102 7.70 -6.69 3.20
N THR A 103 8.52 -7.13 4.15
CA THR A 103 9.83 -6.55 4.43
C THR A 103 10.91 -7.36 3.71
N GLU A 104 12.06 -6.73 3.43
CA GLU A 104 13.17 -7.42 2.74
C GLU A 104 13.70 -8.62 3.55
N LEU A 105 13.62 -8.55 4.88
CA LEU A 105 13.93 -9.66 5.79
C LEU A 105 13.00 -10.87 5.57
N GLY A 106 11.69 -10.65 5.48
CA GLY A 106 10.71 -11.72 5.27
C GLY A 106 10.78 -12.39 3.89
N LEU A 107 11.46 -11.78 2.91
CA LEU A 107 11.74 -12.41 1.61
C LEU A 107 12.92 -13.38 1.69
N ILE A 108 13.93 -13.10 2.52
CA ILE A 108 15.15 -13.92 2.64
C ILE A 108 14.85 -15.22 3.41
N GLU A 109 13.99 -15.16 4.43
CA GLU A 109 13.58 -16.34 5.21
C GLU A 109 12.80 -17.37 4.39
N LYS A 110 12.12 -16.97 3.30
CA LYS A 110 11.40 -17.90 2.43
C LYS A 110 12.30 -18.75 1.52
N PHE A 111 13.62 -18.55 1.59
CA PHE A 111 14.62 -19.30 0.81
C PHE A 111 15.66 -20.03 1.67
N SER A 112 15.50 -20.09 3.00
CA SER A 112 16.35 -20.89 3.92
C SER A 112 15.66 -22.15 4.41
#